data_AF-W4F9J8-F1
#
_entry.id   AF-W4F9J8-F1
#
_cell.length_a   1.000
_cell.length_b   1.000
_cell.length_c   1.000
_cell.angle_alpha   90.00
_cell.angle_beta   90.00
_cell.angle_gamma   90.00
#
_symmetry.space_group_name_H-M   'P 1'
#
loop_
_entity.id
_entity.type
_entity.pdbx_description
1 polymer ?
#
loop_
_entity_poly.entity_id
_entity_poly.type
_entity_poly.pdbx_seq_one_letter_code
_entity_poly.pdbx_strand_id
1 'polypeptide(L)'
;MSNQTLGASPAASVDVAQPPNGHKHLSPTERQAVYEMLLGASIGEVLPRGVIVKAAKQFGCHERTVSCHWVRAQLSLRHGCLSADATKLSDSSFAFAACGIPMTSIIRHKKKTPRFIAKSNYVKPYLTPANIEARLSHCFSNMLDFVHVDEKWFYLTKVKRRYYVYDDEEVAARSVKSKHYITKVVFLAAVARPRYDHHSKTFWDGKVAV
;
A
#
# COMPACT_ATOMS: atom_id res chain seq x y z
N MET A 1 70.39 18.89 -44.00
CA MET A 1 69.04 19.31 -44.43
C MET A 1 68.04 18.31 -43.90
N SER A 2 67.31 18.62 -42.83
CA SER A 2 66.00 18.02 -42.52
C SER A 2 65.47 18.61 -41.21
N ASN A 3 64.26 19.15 -41.31
CA ASN A 3 63.67 20.15 -40.44
C ASN A 3 63.24 19.67 -39.04
N GLN A 4 63.12 20.67 -38.18
CA GLN A 4 62.38 20.69 -36.92
C GLN A 4 60.95 20.15 -37.07
N THR A 5 60.45 19.46 -36.04
CA THR A 5 59.02 19.29 -35.81
C THR A 5 58.77 19.49 -34.32
N LEU A 6 57.98 20.53 -34.03
CA LEU A 6 57.48 20.94 -32.72
C LEU A 6 56.47 19.89 -32.22
N GLY A 7 56.78 19.25 -31.09
CA GLY A 7 55.81 18.44 -30.34
C GLY A 7 55.02 19.34 -29.40
N ALA A 8 53.77 19.61 -29.75
CA ALA A 8 52.82 20.36 -28.94
C ALA A 8 52.45 19.59 -27.66
N SER A 9 52.47 20.29 -26.52
CA SER A 9 51.95 19.82 -25.24
C SER A 9 50.41 19.79 -25.28
N PRO A 10 49.73 18.69 -24.91
CA PRO A 10 48.27 18.70 -24.85
C PRO A 10 47.81 19.48 -23.61
N ALA A 11 47.00 20.50 -23.87
CA ALA A 11 46.29 21.27 -22.85
C ALA A 11 45.42 20.35 -21.99
N ALA A 12 45.57 20.45 -20.67
CA ALA A 12 44.69 19.80 -19.72
C ALA A 12 43.25 20.30 -19.92
N SER A 13 42.39 19.44 -20.45
CA SER A 13 40.94 19.61 -20.41
C SER A 13 40.50 19.52 -18.96
N VAL A 14 40.03 20.64 -18.40
CA VAL A 14 39.33 20.67 -17.13
C VAL A 14 38.00 19.96 -17.33
N ASP A 15 37.92 18.72 -16.87
CA ASP A 15 36.67 17.96 -16.82
C ASP A 15 35.70 18.69 -15.89
N VAL A 16 34.73 19.40 -16.49
CA VAL A 16 33.55 19.87 -15.78
C VAL A 16 32.73 18.63 -15.43
N ALA A 17 32.92 18.13 -14.21
CA ALA A 17 32.17 17.02 -13.66
C ALA A 17 30.66 17.29 -13.80
N GLN A 18 30.00 16.56 -14.68
CA GLN A 18 28.53 16.51 -14.69
C GLN A 18 28.07 15.87 -13.37
N PRO A 19 27.05 16.44 -12.70
CA PRO A 19 26.59 15.89 -11.44
C PRO A 19 26.02 14.47 -11.65
N PRO A 20 26.30 13.55 -10.73
CA PRO A 20 25.92 12.14 -10.86
C PRO A 20 24.40 12.03 -11.00
N ASN A 21 23.97 11.34 -12.06
CA ASN A 21 22.59 10.93 -12.30
C ASN A 21 22.20 9.86 -11.27
N GLY A 22 21.95 10.31 -10.04
CA GLY A 22 21.43 9.50 -8.95
C GLY A 22 20.34 10.29 -8.24
N HIS A 23 19.19 9.66 -8.02
CA HIS A 23 18.07 10.27 -7.30
C HIS A 23 18.51 10.65 -5.87
N LYS A 24 18.89 11.92 -5.66
CA LYS A 24 19.25 12.44 -4.34
C LYS A 24 18.03 12.46 -3.43
N HIS A 25 18.11 11.73 -2.33
CA HIS A 25 17.15 11.88 -1.23
C HIS A 25 17.45 13.17 -0.46
N LEU A 26 16.65 14.21 -0.69
CA LEU A 26 16.75 15.48 0.06
C LEU A 26 16.62 15.21 1.55
N SER A 27 17.58 15.72 2.34
CA SER A 27 17.52 15.78 3.79
C SER A 27 16.39 16.69 4.28
N PRO A 28 15.96 16.58 5.56
CA PRO A 28 14.91 17.45 6.11
C PRO A 28 15.23 18.95 5.98
N THR A 29 16.49 19.33 6.21
CA THR A 29 16.96 20.72 6.07
C THR A 29 16.90 21.20 4.61
N GLU A 30 17.31 20.35 3.66
CA GLU A 30 17.21 20.68 2.23
C GLU A 30 15.75 20.77 1.76
N ARG A 31 14.87 19.92 2.28
CA ARG A 31 13.43 19.97 2.03
C ARG A 31 12.80 21.27 2.52
N GLN A 32 13.18 21.71 3.71
CA GLN A 32 12.75 22.99 4.27
C GLN A 32 13.25 24.16 3.39
N ALA A 33 14.52 24.15 2.99
CA ALA A 33 15.09 25.18 2.12
C ALA A 33 14.40 25.23 0.73
N VAL A 34 14.03 24.07 0.17
CA VAL A 34 13.21 24.00 -1.06
C VAL A 34 11.86 24.67 -0.83
N TYR A 35 11.18 24.38 0.29
CA TYR A 35 9.87 24.96 0.60
C TYR A 35 9.95 26.48 0.80
N GLU A 36 10.92 26.98 1.56
CA GLU A 36 11.11 28.41 1.80
C GLU A 36 11.38 29.17 0.50
N MET A 37 12.21 28.62 -0.38
CA MET A 37 12.49 29.23 -1.69
C MET A 37 11.26 29.25 -2.59
N LEU A 38 10.44 28.19 -2.60
CA LEU A 38 9.19 28.16 -3.35
C LEU A 38 8.17 29.14 -2.77
N LEU A 39 8.08 29.24 -1.45
CA LEU A 39 7.18 30.16 -0.76
C LEU A 39 7.54 31.62 -1.06
N GLY A 40 8.83 31.96 -1.02
CA GLY A 40 9.31 33.30 -1.37
C GLY A 40 9.10 33.69 -2.83
N ALA A 41 8.95 32.71 -3.73
CA ALA A 41 8.65 32.94 -5.15
C ALA A 41 7.15 32.80 -5.49
N SER A 42 6.32 32.39 -4.53
CA SER A 42 4.89 32.17 -4.74
C SER A 42 4.12 33.49 -4.67
N ILE A 43 3.12 33.64 -5.55
CA ILE A 43 2.17 34.76 -5.48
C ILE A 43 0.87 34.14 -4.96
N GLY A 44 0.64 34.25 -3.64
CA GLY A 44 -0.42 33.52 -2.96
C GLY A 44 -0.13 32.02 -2.91
N GLU A 45 -1.08 31.18 -3.36
CA GLU A 45 -0.89 29.72 -3.42
C GLU A 45 -0.36 29.20 -4.76
N VAL A 46 -0.11 30.10 -5.72
CA VAL A 46 0.25 29.75 -7.11
C VAL A 46 1.74 29.99 -7.35
N LEU A 47 2.41 28.97 -7.89
CA LEU A 47 3.80 29.05 -8.31
C LEU A 47 3.90 29.55 -9.75
N PRO A 48 4.68 30.62 -10.02
CA PRO A 48 4.98 31.05 -11.37
C PRO A 48 5.68 29.97 -12.21
N ARG A 49 5.49 30.03 -13.54
CA ARG A 49 6.08 29.07 -14.47
C ARG A 49 7.61 29.08 -14.36
N GLY A 50 8.21 27.90 -14.25
CA GLY A 50 9.67 27.73 -14.23
C GLY A 50 10.32 27.78 -12.84
N VAL A 51 9.60 28.15 -11.78
CA VAL A 51 10.14 28.19 -10.41
C VAL A 51 10.53 26.79 -9.92
N ILE A 52 9.73 25.77 -10.24
CA ILE A 52 10.02 24.36 -9.92
C ILE A 52 11.29 23.88 -10.63
N VAL A 53 11.49 24.27 -11.89
CA VAL A 53 12.69 23.93 -12.68
C VAL A 53 13.93 24.58 -12.07
N LYS A 54 13.81 25.84 -11.64
CA LYS A 54 14.88 26.58 -10.96
C LYS A 54 15.26 25.92 -9.64
N ALA A 55 14.26 25.53 -8.85
CA ALA A 55 14.44 24.79 -7.61
C ALA A 55 15.14 23.45 -7.82
N ALA A 56 14.67 22.68 -8.80
CA ALA A 56 15.21 21.37 -9.13
C ALA A 56 16.71 21.44 -9.46
N LYS A 57 17.10 22.42 -10.29
CA LYS A 57 18.50 22.68 -10.64
C LYS A 57 19.34 23.10 -9.43
N GLN A 58 18.82 23.99 -8.58
CA GLN A 58 19.56 24.52 -7.43
C GLN A 58 19.83 23.45 -6.36
N PHE A 59 18.88 22.54 -6.14
CA PHE A 59 19.01 21.47 -5.14
C PHE A 59 19.50 20.13 -5.73
N GLY A 60 19.82 20.09 -7.03
CA GLY A 60 20.30 18.88 -7.71
C GLY A 60 19.30 17.73 -7.63
N CYS A 61 18.00 18.02 -7.73
CA CYS A 61 16.93 17.03 -7.62
C CYS A 61 15.98 17.12 -8.82
N HIS A 62 15.18 16.08 -9.03
CA HIS A 62 14.21 16.05 -10.11
C HIS A 62 13.04 17.02 -9.84
N GLU A 63 12.51 17.67 -10.89
CA GLU A 63 11.39 18.62 -10.79
C GLU A 63 10.15 18.03 -10.12
N ARG A 64 9.87 16.75 -10.41
CA ARG A 64 8.80 15.99 -9.76
C ARG A 64 8.97 15.89 -8.25
N THR A 65 10.20 15.83 -7.75
CA THR A 65 10.50 15.80 -6.30
C THR A 65 10.12 17.13 -5.65
N VAL A 66 10.49 18.25 -6.27
CA VAL A 66 10.13 19.61 -5.82
C VAL A 66 8.61 19.82 -5.88
N SER A 67 7.96 19.44 -6.98
CA SER A 67 6.51 19.55 -7.15
C SER A 67 5.75 18.75 -6.09
N CYS A 68 6.13 17.49 -5.86
CA CYS A 68 5.53 16.67 -4.81
C CYS A 68 5.79 17.26 -3.41
N HIS A 69 6.97 17.85 -3.18
CA HIS A 69 7.30 18.48 -1.91
C HIS A 69 6.39 19.66 -1.60
N TRP A 70 6.18 20.55 -2.59
CA TRP A 70 5.30 21.71 -2.47
C TRP A 70 3.87 21.34 -2.08
N VAL A 71 3.25 20.42 -2.83
CA VAL A 71 1.87 19.96 -2.55
C VAL A 71 1.75 19.33 -1.17
N ARG A 72 2.75 18.53 -0.76
CA ARG A 72 2.78 17.88 0.56
C ARG A 72 2.95 18.88 1.70
N ALA A 73 3.82 19.87 1.52
CA ALA A 73 4.05 20.92 2.51
C ALA A 73 2.80 21.78 2.75
N GLN A 74 2.10 22.17 1.67
CA GLN A 74 0.84 22.90 1.77
C GLN A 74 -0.26 22.10 2.48
N LEU A 75 -0.36 20.79 2.18
CA LEU A 75 -1.27 19.89 2.90
C LEU A 75 -0.93 19.79 4.40
N SER A 76 0.36 19.66 4.75
CA SER A 76 0.82 19.62 6.14
C SER A 76 0.37 20.85 6.93
N LEU A 77 0.52 22.05 6.34
CA LEU A 77 0.15 23.31 6.95
C LEU A 77 -1.37 23.50 7.08
N ARG A 78 -2.14 23.12 6.05
CA ARG A 78 -3.62 23.15 6.12
C ARG A 78 -4.19 22.24 7.21
N HIS A 79 -3.44 21.20 7.58
CA HIS A 79 -3.81 20.27 8.66
C HIS A 79 -3.21 20.65 10.03
N GLY A 80 -2.63 21.86 10.18
CA GLY A 80 -2.18 22.39 11.45
C GLY A 80 -0.83 21.84 11.95
N CYS A 81 -0.02 21.24 11.07
CA CYS A 81 1.34 20.86 11.41
C CYS A 81 2.23 22.11 11.53
N LEU A 82 3.07 22.15 12.57
CA LEU A 82 4.01 23.24 12.83
C LEU A 82 5.16 23.32 11.80
N SER A 83 5.42 22.23 11.07
CA SER A 83 6.46 22.17 10.04
C SER A 83 5.95 21.59 8.72
N ALA A 84 6.51 22.09 7.62
CA ALA A 84 6.31 21.59 6.26
C ALA A 84 7.02 20.24 6.02
N ASP A 85 6.94 19.31 6.97
CA ASP A 85 7.66 18.02 6.89
C ASP A 85 6.91 17.00 6.04
N ALA A 86 7.38 16.84 4.79
CA ALA A 86 6.85 15.93 3.79
C ALA A 86 7.25 14.45 4.02
N THR A 87 6.92 13.87 5.17
CA THR A 87 7.02 12.40 5.33
C THR A 87 5.81 11.71 4.67
N LYS A 88 6.02 10.51 4.10
CA LYS A 88 4.97 9.69 3.49
C LYS A 88 3.93 9.34 4.56
N LEU A 89 2.84 10.09 4.63
CA LEU A 89 1.71 9.77 5.50
C LEU A 89 0.89 8.68 4.79
N SER A 90 0.81 7.50 5.41
CA SER A 90 -0.08 6.41 4.97
C SER A 90 -1.50 6.68 5.45
N ASP A 91 -2.52 6.04 4.85
CA ASP A 91 -3.94 6.24 5.16
C ASP A 91 -4.29 6.20 6.67
N SER A 92 -3.51 5.47 7.46
CA SER A 92 -3.61 5.48 8.92
C SER A 92 -3.43 6.87 9.54
N SER A 93 -2.55 7.71 9.00
CA SER A 93 -2.24 9.05 9.51
C SER A 93 -3.43 10.02 9.47
N PHE A 94 -4.41 9.81 8.59
CA PHE A 94 -5.58 10.68 8.44
C PHE A 94 -6.53 10.65 9.65
N ALA A 95 -6.65 9.52 10.34
CA ALA A 95 -7.53 9.40 11.50
C ALA A 95 -6.95 10.06 12.76
N PHE A 96 -5.63 10.23 12.85
CA PHE A 96 -4.95 10.64 14.09
C PHE A 96 -4.76 12.15 14.24
N ALA A 97 -4.83 12.90 13.14
CA ALA A 97 -4.87 14.36 13.18
C ALA A 97 -6.07 14.88 13.99
N ALA A 98 -7.22 14.18 13.95
CA ALA A 98 -8.42 14.55 14.70
C ALA A 98 -8.28 14.40 16.23
N CYS A 99 -7.41 13.52 16.71
CA CYS A 99 -7.20 13.28 18.14
C CYS A 99 -6.00 14.06 18.71
N GLY A 100 -5.22 14.76 17.89
CA GLY A 100 -4.04 15.51 18.32
C GLY A 100 -2.89 14.65 18.89
N ILE A 101 -3.01 13.32 18.85
CA ILE A 101 -2.00 12.40 19.35
C ILE A 101 -1.12 11.95 18.20
N PRO A 102 0.20 12.21 18.23
CA PRO A 102 1.09 11.76 17.17
C PRO A 102 1.19 10.23 17.17
N MET A 103 1.16 9.63 15.97
CA MET A 103 1.27 8.18 15.73
C MET A 103 2.46 7.55 16.49
N THR A 104 3.56 8.30 16.58
CA THR A 104 4.79 7.88 17.28
C THR A 104 4.57 7.65 18.77
N SER A 105 3.73 8.46 19.42
CA SER A 105 3.37 8.29 20.83
C SER A 105 2.55 7.04 21.07
N ILE A 106 1.63 6.70 20.18
CA ILE A 106 0.85 5.45 20.25
C ILE A 106 1.73 4.23 19.99
N ILE A 107 2.63 4.28 19.00
CA ILE A 107 3.57 3.18 18.72
C ILE A 107 4.51 2.97 19.92
N ARG A 108 5.03 4.05 20.51
CA ARG A 108 5.86 4.00 21.72
C ARG A 108 5.08 3.43 22.90
N HIS A 109 3.83 3.87 23.09
CA HIS A 109 2.94 3.35 24.12
C HIS A 109 2.63 1.86 23.90
N LYS A 110 2.36 1.42 22.67
CA LYS A 110 2.16 0.02 22.30
C LYS A 110 3.37 -0.87 22.60
N LYS A 111 4.59 -0.35 22.42
CA LYS A 111 5.83 -1.04 22.79
C LYS A 111 6.04 -1.08 24.32
N LYS A 112 5.72 0.01 25.02
CA LYS A 112 5.91 0.14 26.47
C LYS A 112 4.86 -0.62 27.29
N THR A 113 3.64 -0.73 26.78
CA THR A 113 2.50 -1.27 27.49
C THR A 113 2.05 -2.59 26.85
N PRO A 114 2.45 -3.76 27.38
CA PRO A 114 2.11 -5.06 26.79
C PRO A 114 0.60 -5.37 26.83
N ARG A 115 -0.17 -4.64 27.66
CA ARG A 115 -1.63 -4.72 27.70
C ARG A 115 -2.31 -4.07 26.48
N PHE A 116 -1.60 -3.24 25.72
CA PHE A 116 -2.16 -2.55 24.55
C PHE A 116 -1.97 -3.41 23.28
N ILE A 117 -2.91 -4.32 23.06
CA ILE A 117 -2.86 -5.32 21.98
C ILE A 117 -3.86 -4.94 20.88
N ALA A 118 -3.46 -5.11 19.62
CA ALA A 118 -4.39 -4.98 18.50
C ALA A 118 -5.38 -6.17 18.52
N LYS A 119 -6.68 -5.88 18.59
CA LYS A 119 -7.73 -6.89 18.45
C LYS A 119 -8.51 -6.64 17.17
N SER A 120 -8.77 -7.71 16.41
CA SER A 120 -9.72 -7.67 15.31
C SER A 120 -11.11 -8.01 15.84
N ASN A 121 -12.12 -7.30 15.35
CA ASN A 121 -13.51 -7.64 15.59
C ASN A 121 -14.20 -7.80 14.23
N TYR A 122 -14.80 -8.96 14.01
CA TYR A 122 -15.62 -9.21 12.83
C TYR A 122 -17.07 -8.94 13.19
N VAL A 123 -17.78 -8.22 12.32
CA VAL A 123 -19.23 -8.05 12.47
C VAL A 123 -19.90 -9.42 12.36
N LYS A 124 -20.64 -9.80 13.39
CA LYS A 124 -21.44 -11.03 13.43
C LYS A 124 -22.92 -10.67 13.31
N PRO A 125 -23.76 -11.52 12.70
CA PRO A 125 -25.20 -11.30 12.69
C PRO A 125 -25.74 -11.30 14.11
N TYR A 126 -26.73 -10.45 14.38
CA TYR A 126 -27.41 -10.37 15.66
C TYR A 126 -28.25 -11.63 15.89
N LEU A 127 -27.98 -12.38 16.96
CA LEU A 127 -28.73 -13.58 17.31
C LEU A 127 -29.91 -13.19 18.22
N THR A 128 -31.12 -13.30 17.70
CA THR A 128 -32.34 -13.19 18.51
C THR A 128 -32.52 -14.46 19.38
N PRO A 129 -33.26 -14.40 20.50
CA PRO A 129 -33.56 -15.58 21.31
C PRO A 129 -34.16 -16.73 20.48
N ALA A 130 -35.06 -16.42 19.55
CA ALA A 130 -35.62 -17.39 18.61
C ALA A 130 -34.56 -18.04 17.70
N ASN A 131 -33.60 -17.26 17.19
CA ASN A 131 -32.50 -17.80 16.39
C ASN A 131 -31.56 -18.70 17.21
N ILE A 132 -31.41 -18.44 18.51
CA ILE A 132 -30.60 -19.28 19.40
C ILE A 132 -31.29 -20.62 19.62
N GLU A 133 -32.58 -20.60 19.96
CA GLU A 133 -33.38 -21.81 20.19
C GLU A 133 -33.43 -22.71 18.95
N ALA A 134 -33.71 -22.12 17.79
CA ALA A 134 -33.74 -22.85 16.51
C ALA A 134 -32.38 -23.50 16.17
N ARG A 135 -31.27 -22.88 16.56
CA ARG A 135 -29.93 -23.45 16.34
C ARG A 135 -29.61 -24.58 17.33
N LEU A 136 -30.03 -24.43 18.58
CA LEU A 136 -29.81 -25.44 19.62
C LEU A 136 -30.61 -26.72 19.37
N SER A 137 -31.87 -26.60 18.93
CA SER A 137 -32.70 -27.76 18.58
C SER A 137 -32.11 -28.56 17.40
N HIS A 138 -31.48 -27.88 16.44
CA HIS A 138 -30.85 -28.51 15.28
C HIS A 138 -29.52 -29.22 15.61
N CYS A 139 -28.84 -28.88 16.71
CA CYS A 139 -27.50 -29.40 17.02
C CYS A 139 -27.43 -30.89 17.41
N PHE A 140 -28.55 -31.55 17.72
CA PHE A 140 -28.57 -32.92 18.25
C PHE A 140 -29.26 -33.94 17.34
N SER A 141 -29.55 -33.58 16.10
CA SER A 141 -30.16 -34.51 15.13
C SER A 141 -29.12 -35.46 14.53
N ASN A 142 -29.48 -36.73 14.35
CA ASN A 142 -28.61 -37.71 13.70
C ASN A 142 -28.39 -37.34 12.22
N MET A 143 -27.14 -37.11 11.82
CA MET A 143 -26.77 -36.61 10.49
C MET A 143 -26.63 -37.70 9.41
N LEU A 144 -27.05 -38.95 9.69
CA LEU A 144 -26.89 -40.08 8.76
C LEU A 144 -27.64 -39.92 7.44
N ASP A 145 -28.82 -39.28 7.47
CA ASP A 145 -29.70 -39.12 6.29
C ASP A 145 -29.65 -37.70 5.71
N PHE A 146 -28.61 -36.93 6.04
CA PHE A 146 -28.45 -35.56 5.57
C PHE A 146 -27.32 -35.44 4.56
N VAL A 147 -27.61 -34.80 3.43
CA VAL A 147 -26.61 -34.32 2.47
C VAL A 147 -26.48 -32.81 2.66
N HIS A 148 -25.27 -32.35 2.96
CA HIS A 148 -24.97 -30.94 3.10
C HIS A 148 -24.61 -30.37 1.75
N VAL A 149 -25.35 -29.35 1.33
CA VAL A 149 -25.13 -28.65 0.07
C VAL A 149 -24.69 -27.24 0.38
N ASP A 150 -23.54 -26.82 -0.15
CA ASP A 150 -23.03 -25.47 -0.01
C ASP A 150 -22.70 -24.87 -1.38
N GLU A 151 -23.02 -23.59 -1.55
CA GLU A 151 -22.67 -22.82 -2.72
C GLU A 151 -21.57 -21.82 -2.37
N LYS A 152 -20.45 -21.89 -3.10
CA LYS A 152 -19.32 -21.00 -2.88
C LYS A 152 -18.87 -20.29 -4.14
N TRP A 153 -18.82 -18.97 -4.05
CA TRP A 153 -18.29 -18.11 -5.10
C TRP A 153 -16.77 -17.98 -5.00
N PHE A 154 -16.08 -18.40 -6.06
CA PHE A 154 -14.64 -18.20 -6.22
C PHE A 154 -14.37 -17.11 -7.25
N TYR A 155 -13.54 -16.15 -6.88
CA TYR A 155 -13.11 -15.09 -7.79
C TYR A 155 -11.91 -15.57 -8.59
N LEU A 156 -11.95 -15.45 -9.92
CA LEU A 156 -10.84 -15.84 -10.80
C LEU A 156 -9.54 -15.10 -10.43
N THR A 157 -9.65 -13.85 -9.97
CA THR A 157 -8.53 -13.05 -9.48
C THR A 157 -8.84 -12.46 -8.10
N LYS A 158 -7.88 -12.54 -7.16
CA LYS A 158 -7.98 -11.87 -5.86
C LYS A 158 -7.94 -10.34 -6.04
N VAL A 159 -8.83 -9.64 -5.35
CA VAL A 159 -8.91 -8.16 -5.36
C VAL A 159 -7.61 -7.53 -4.88
N LYS A 160 -7.06 -8.04 -3.77
CA LYS A 160 -5.80 -7.61 -3.22
C LYS A 160 -4.79 -8.75 -3.37
N ARG A 161 -3.74 -8.53 -4.15
CA ARG A 161 -2.58 -9.42 -4.24
C ARG A 161 -1.34 -8.69 -3.74
N ARG A 162 -0.46 -9.43 -3.08
CA ARG A 162 0.86 -8.93 -2.68
C ARG A 162 1.84 -9.34 -3.76
N TYR A 163 2.61 -8.39 -4.26
CA TYR A 163 3.71 -8.60 -5.19
C TYR A 163 5.00 -8.28 -4.45
N TYR A 164 6.01 -9.12 -4.66
CA TYR A 164 7.39 -8.82 -4.31
C TYR A 164 8.06 -8.43 -5.62
N VAL A 165 8.50 -7.19 -5.70
CA VAL A 165 9.10 -6.56 -6.90
C VAL A 165 10.37 -5.86 -6.43
N TYR A 166 11.44 -5.94 -7.22
CA TYR A 166 12.70 -5.24 -6.92
C TYR A 166 12.53 -3.72 -7.05
N ASP A 167 13.44 -2.95 -6.46
CA ASP A 167 13.31 -1.49 -6.38
C ASP A 167 13.38 -0.79 -7.74
N ASP A 168 13.95 -1.45 -8.75
CA ASP A 168 14.11 -1.01 -10.14
C ASP A 168 13.02 -1.54 -11.09
N GLU A 169 12.12 -2.38 -10.62
CA GLU A 169 11.05 -2.97 -11.44
C GLU A 169 9.68 -2.31 -11.17
N GLU A 170 8.90 -2.10 -12.23
CA GLU A 170 7.54 -1.59 -12.10
C GLU A 170 6.53 -2.70 -11.79
N VAL A 171 5.67 -2.47 -10.80
CA VAL A 171 4.57 -3.40 -10.48
C VAL A 171 3.55 -3.39 -11.61
N ALA A 172 3.22 -4.58 -12.13
CA ALA A 172 2.22 -4.72 -13.18
C ALA A 172 0.89 -4.03 -12.83
N ALA A 173 0.49 -3.06 -13.65
CA ALA A 173 -0.76 -2.34 -13.48
C ALA A 173 -1.95 -3.29 -13.68
N ARG A 174 -2.85 -3.33 -12.70
CA ARG A 174 -4.12 -4.07 -12.78
C ARG A 174 -5.28 -3.11 -12.50
N SER A 175 -6.13 -2.90 -13.49
CA SER A 175 -7.33 -2.08 -13.36
C SER A 175 -8.57 -2.88 -13.77
N VAL A 176 -9.67 -2.66 -13.05
CA VAL A 176 -11.01 -3.18 -13.35
C VAL A 176 -12.00 -2.07 -13.03
N LYS A 177 -13.06 -1.92 -13.82
CA LYS A 177 -14.08 -0.85 -13.62
C LYS A 177 -14.75 -0.91 -12.24
N SER A 178 -15.00 -2.11 -11.70
CA SER A 178 -15.48 -2.32 -10.32
C SER A 178 -15.22 -3.77 -9.88
N LYS A 179 -15.05 -3.99 -8.56
CA LYS A 179 -14.84 -5.32 -7.95
C LYS A 179 -15.94 -6.34 -8.33
N HIS A 180 -17.15 -5.86 -8.60
CA HIS A 180 -18.28 -6.70 -8.97
C HIS A 180 -18.12 -7.37 -10.35
N TYR A 181 -17.32 -6.77 -11.25
CA TYR A 181 -17.04 -7.29 -12.60
C TYR A 181 -15.92 -8.33 -12.65
N ILE A 182 -15.28 -8.65 -11.52
CA ILE A 182 -14.30 -9.75 -11.50
C ILE A 182 -15.05 -11.04 -11.77
N THR A 183 -14.61 -11.79 -12.79
CA THR A 183 -15.19 -13.10 -13.14
C THR A 183 -15.24 -14.00 -11.91
N LYS A 184 -16.43 -14.52 -11.63
CA LYS A 184 -16.68 -15.45 -10.52
C LYS A 184 -17.12 -16.78 -11.09
N VAL A 185 -16.68 -17.84 -10.43
CA VAL A 185 -17.14 -19.21 -10.69
C VAL A 185 -17.85 -19.69 -9.44
N VAL A 186 -19.05 -20.21 -9.59
CA VAL A 186 -19.79 -20.88 -8.52
C VAL A 186 -19.34 -22.31 -8.46
N PHE A 187 -19.04 -22.79 -7.25
CA PHE A 187 -18.91 -24.21 -6.98
C PHE A 187 -20.02 -24.62 -6.05
N LEU A 188 -20.81 -25.59 -6.49
CA LEU A 188 -21.79 -26.29 -5.68
C LEU A 188 -21.15 -27.59 -5.22
N ALA A 189 -21.10 -27.82 -3.91
CA ALA A 189 -20.57 -29.07 -3.36
C ALA A 189 -21.63 -29.72 -2.47
N ALA A 190 -21.81 -31.02 -2.65
CA ALA A 190 -22.68 -31.84 -1.82
C ALA A 190 -21.85 -32.91 -1.10
N VAL A 191 -21.92 -32.90 0.24
CA VAL A 191 -21.18 -33.83 1.11
C VAL A 191 -22.14 -34.42 2.13
N ALA A 192 -22.22 -35.74 2.17
CA ALA A 192 -22.87 -36.52 3.21
C ALA A 192 -21.84 -37.04 4.21
N ARG A 193 -22.30 -37.64 5.30
CA ARG A 193 -21.42 -38.27 6.28
C ARG A 193 -20.73 -39.50 5.65
N PRO A 194 -19.39 -39.64 5.79
CA PRO A 194 -18.70 -40.86 5.42
C PRO A 194 -19.27 -42.09 6.15
N ARG A 195 -19.48 -43.19 5.43
CA ARG A 195 -20.06 -44.42 5.96
C ARG A 195 -19.45 -45.65 5.30
N TYR A 196 -19.38 -46.73 6.06
CA TYR A 196 -18.94 -48.03 5.53
C TYR A 196 -20.03 -48.61 4.62
N ASP A 197 -19.64 -49.04 3.42
CA ASP A 197 -20.50 -49.79 2.52
C ASP A 197 -20.16 -51.28 2.61
N HIS A 198 -21.15 -52.07 3.03
CA HIS A 198 -21.02 -53.52 3.15
C HIS A 198 -20.97 -54.24 1.81
N HIS A 199 -21.48 -53.63 0.73
CA HIS A 199 -21.46 -54.23 -0.61
C HIS A 199 -20.07 -54.11 -1.25
N SER A 200 -19.49 -52.91 -1.25
CA SER A 200 -18.14 -52.67 -1.76
C SER A 200 -17.03 -53.10 -0.78
N LYS A 201 -17.38 -53.35 0.49
CA LYS A 201 -16.45 -53.56 1.62
C LYS A 201 -15.46 -52.40 1.81
N THR A 202 -15.82 -51.20 1.37
CA THR A 202 -14.99 -50.00 1.46
C THR A 202 -15.72 -48.88 2.20
N PHE A 203 -14.96 -47.91 2.70
CA PHE A 203 -15.53 -46.73 3.33
C PHE A 203 -15.82 -45.68 2.26
N TRP A 204 -17.08 -45.26 2.14
CA TRP A 204 -17.45 -44.15 1.27
C TRP A 204 -17.09 -42.83 1.95
N ASP A 205 -16.45 -41.94 1.21
CA ASP A 205 -15.91 -40.67 1.70
C ASP A 205 -16.95 -39.55 1.84
N GLY A 206 -18.23 -39.86 1.57
CA GLY A 206 -19.33 -38.93 1.73
C GLY A 206 -19.50 -37.94 0.59
N LYS A 207 -18.68 -37.98 -0.46
CA LYS A 207 -18.80 -37.02 -1.57
C LYS A 207 -19.93 -37.42 -2.51
N VAL A 208 -20.89 -36.53 -2.69
CA VAL A 208 -22.07 -36.70 -3.56
C VAL A 208 -21.94 -35.74 -4.74
N ALA A 209 -20.84 -35.80 -5.47
CA ALA A 209 -20.62 -35.03 -6.70
C ALA A 209 -19.38 -35.55 -7.44
N VAL A 210 -19.41 -35.48 -8.77
CA VAL A 210 -18.32 -35.82 -9.71
C VAL A 210 -17.34 -34.67 -9.84
#